data_AF-A0A524P013-F1
#
_entry.id   AF-A0A524P013-F1
#
_cell.length_a   1.000
_cell.length_b   1.000
_cell.length_c   1.000
_cell.angle_alpha   90.00
_cell.angle_beta   90.00
_cell.angle_gamma   90.00
#
_symmetry.space_group_name_H-M   'P 1'
#
loop_
_entity.id
_entity.type
_entity.pdbx_description
1 polymer ?
#
loop_
_entity_poly.entity_id
_entity_poly.type
_entity_poly.pdbx_seq_one_letter_code
_entity_poly.pdbx_strand_id
1 'polypeptide(L)' 'MIKEGRKAPAFNLPSSTGDKLALKDLAGKYVIIYFYPRDNTPGCTVEANDFNKALRKLQSLDAVVIGVS' A
#
# COMPACT_ATOMS: atom_id res chain seq x y z
N MET A 1 -9.49 -14.21 7.20
CA MET A 1 -8.14 -14.05 7.76
C MET A 1 -7.11 -14.20 6.67
N ILE A 2 -6.11 -13.30 6.64
CA ILE A 2 -4.94 -13.39 5.75
C ILE A 2 -3.91 -14.31 6.43
N LYS A 3 -3.22 -15.13 5.64
CA LYS A 3 -2.18 -16.04 6.14
C LYS A 3 -0.99 -16.02 5.17
N GLU A 4 0.20 -16.07 5.73
CA GLU A 4 1.45 -16.16 4.95
C GLU A 4 1.43 -17.33 3.97
N GLY A 5 2.09 -17.14 2.83
CA GLY A 5 2.14 -18.11 1.73
C GLY A 5 0.84 -18.25 0.91
N ARG A 6 -0.26 -17.60 1.32
CA ARG A 6 -1.49 -17.55 0.50
C ARG A 6 -1.40 -16.41 -0.49
N LYS A 7 -2.02 -16.59 -1.67
CA LYS A 7 -2.21 -15.50 -2.63
C LYS A 7 -2.98 -14.36 -1.96
N ALA A 8 -2.51 -13.14 -2.18
CA ALA A 8 -3.21 -11.94 -1.74
C ALA A 8 -4.62 -11.88 -2.36
N PRO A 9 -5.65 -11.49 -1.60
CA PRO A 9 -7.00 -11.32 -2.14
C PRO A 9 -7.04 -10.24 -3.22
N ALA A 10 -7.84 -10.47 -4.25
CA ALA A 10 -8.12 -9.43 -5.24
C ALA A 10 -8.90 -8.29 -4.59
N PHE A 11 -8.54 -7.06 -4.94
CA PHE A 11 -9.31 -5.86 -4.64
C PHE A 11 -9.41 -5.01 -5.89
N ASN A 12 -10.44 -4.15 -5.92
CA ASN A 12 -10.64 -3.10 -6.90
C ASN A 12 -11.36 -1.95 -6.20
N LEU A 13 -10.60 -0.99 -5.70
CA LEU A 13 -11.08 0.05 -4.79
C LEU A 13 -10.83 1.45 -5.38
N PRO A 14 -11.67 2.44 -5.04
CA PRO A 14 -11.36 3.84 -5.34
C PRO A 14 -10.03 4.24 -4.69
N SER A 15 -9.21 4.99 -5.42
CA SER A 15 -7.99 5.60 -4.91
C SER A 15 -8.20 7.07 -4.58
N SER A 16 -7.24 7.67 -3.88
CA SER A 16 -7.18 9.11 -3.63
C SER A 16 -6.96 9.95 -4.90
N THR A 17 -6.59 9.33 -6.04
CA THR A 17 -6.43 10.03 -7.32
C THR A 17 -7.73 10.09 -8.13
N GLY A 18 -8.82 9.50 -7.63
CA GLY A 18 -10.12 9.46 -8.30
C GLY A 18 -10.32 8.26 -9.25
N ASP A 19 -9.25 7.51 -9.53
CA ASP A 19 -9.30 6.29 -10.32
C ASP A 19 -9.52 5.06 -9.45
N LYS A 20 -9.85 3.93 -10.08
CA LYS A 20 -9.86 2.64 -9.41
C LYS A 20 -8.48 2.00 -9.46
N LEU A 21 -8.05 1.43 -8.33
CA LEU A 21 -6.83 0.63 -8.23
C LEU A 21 -7.21 -0.83 -7.99
N ALA A 22 -6.79 -1.73 -8.88
CA ALA A 22 -6.91 -3.16 -8.68
C ALA A 22 -5.55 -3.83 -8.47
N LEU A 23 -5.52 -4.87 -7.62
CA LEU A 23 -4.27 -5.60 -7.34
C LEU A 23 -3.63 -6.19 -8.61
N LYS A 24 -4.44 -6.61 -9.57
CA LYS A 24 -3.98 -7.15 -10.85
C LYS A 24 -3.18 -6.14 -11.69
N ASP A 25 -3.43 -4.85 -11.50
CA ASP A 25 -2.75 -3.78 -12.25
C ASP A 25 -1.31 -3.58 -11.75
N LEU A 26 -0.97 -4.17 -10.60
CA LEU A 26 0.34 -4.15 -9.96
C LEU A 26 1.10 -5.48 -10.13
N ALA A 27 0.68 -6.34 -11.07
CA ALA A 27 1.34 -7.62 -11.32
C ALA A 27 2.82 -7.44 -11.66
N GLY A 28 3.68 -8.30 -11.11
CA GLY A 28 5.13 -8.25 -11.31
C GLY A 28 5.86 -7.26 -10.40
N LYS A 29 5.15 -6.49 -9.57
CA LYS A 29 5.72 -5.60 -8.55
C LYS A 29 5.60 -6.19 -7.16
N TYR A 30 6.50 -5.78 -6.26
CA TYR A 30 6.26 -5.98 -4.83
C TYR A 30 5.19 -4.98 -4.38
N VAL A 31 4.20 -5.44 -3.63
CA VAL A 31 3.11 -4.58 -3.15
C VAL A 31 3.09 -4.61 -1.62
N ILE A 32 3.30 -3.44 -1.03
CA ILE A 32 3.25 -3.22 0.41
C ILE A 32 1.93 -2.49 0.70
N ILE A 33 1.04 -3.13 1.44
CA ILE A 33 -0.25 -2.56 1.85
C ILE A 33 -0.20 -2.38 3.37
N TYR A 34 -0.42 -1.15 3.84
CA TYR A 34 -0.54 -0.87 5.26
C TYR A 34 -1.89 -0.22 5.56
N PHE A 35 -2.52 -0.65 6.64
CA PHE A 35 -3.86 -0.22 7.04
C PHE A 35 -3.76 0.67 8.27
N TYR A 36 -4.47 1.79 8.26
CA TYR A 36 -4.51 2.70 9.40
C TYR A 36 -5.95 3.19 9.65
N PRO A 37 -6.33 3.60 10.88
CA PRO A 37 -7.74 3.76 11.22
C PRO A 37 -8.41 5.03 10.68
N ARG A 38 -7.62 6.08 10.42
CA ARG A 38 -8.09 7.38 9.96
C ARG A 38 -6.94 8.27 9.47
N ASP A 39 -7.15 8.93 8.34
CA ASP A 39 -6.28 10.01 7.84
C ASP A 39 -6.06 11.13 8.88
N ASN A 40 -4.89 11.78 8.82
CA ASN A 40 -4.59 13.02 9.55
C ASN A 40 -4.70 12.94 11.10
N THR A 41 -4.60 11.75 11.68
CA THR A 41 -4.43 11.58 13.14
C THR A 41 -2.93 11.53 13.51
N PRO A 42 -2.50 11.88 14.74
CA PRO A 42 -1.08 11.91 15.10
C PRO A 42 -0.34 10.55 14.95
N GLY A 43 -1.08 9.43 14.97
CA GLY A 43 -0.54 8.09 14.70
C GLY A 43 -0.37 7.79 13.21
N CYS A 44 -1.12 8.49 12.34
CA CYS A 44 -1.07 8.38 10.87
C CYS A 44 0.27 8.87 10.28
N THR A 45 1.12 9.46 11.13
CA THR A 45 2.31 10.20 10.73
C THR A 45 3.61 9.41 10.93
N VAL A 46 3.62 8.22 11.53
CA VAL A 46 4.89 7.47 11.71
C VAL A 46 5.13 6.51 10.56
N GLU A 47 4.24 5.53 10.35
CA GLU A 47 4.42 4.52 9.29
C GLU A 47 4.45 5.16 7.89
N ALA A 48 3.54 6.10 7.62
CA ALA A 48 3.54 6.83 6.35
C ALA A 48 4.84 7.63 6.14
N ASN A 49 5.37 8.26 7.20
CA ASN A 49 6.64 8.98 7.12
C ASN A 49 7.84 8.04 6.91
N ASP A 50 7.84 6.87 7.54
CA ASP A 50 8.91 5.89 7.37
C ASP A 50 8.89 5.26 5.97
N PHE A 51 7.70 4.97 5.43
CA PHE A 51 7.56 4.61 4.02
C PHE A 51 8.02 5.72 3.08
N ASN A 52 7.69 6.98 3.36
CA ASN A 52 8.15 8.12 2.58
C ASN A 52 9.68 8.24 2.59
N LYS A 53 10.33 8.09 3.75
CA LYS A 53 11.80 8.07 3.86
C LYS A 53 12.41 6.92 3.06
N ALA A 54 11.77 5.74 3.07
CA ALA A 54 12.22 4.55 2.38
C ALA A 54 11.82 4.49 0.89
N LEU A 55 10.97 5.41 0.41
CA LEU A 55 10.27 5.29 -0.86
C LEU A 55 11.23 5.10 -2.05
N ARG A 56 12.32 5.86 -2.11
CA ARG A 56 13.32 5.73 -3.19
C ARG A 56 13.96 4.34 -3.22
N LYS A 57 14.28 3.79 -2.05
CA LYS A 57 14.85 2.45 -1.92
C LYS A 57 13.83 1.39 -2.36
N LEU A 58 12.59 1.51 -1.91
CA LEU A 58 11.51 0.60 -2.29
C LEU A 58 11.23 0.64 -3.80
N GLN A 59 11.20 1.83 -4.41
CA GLN A 59 11.05 2.00 -5.85
C GLN A 59 12.18 1.33 -6.65
N SER A 60 13.42 1.37 -6.17
CA SER A 60 14.55 0.67 -6.80
C SER A 60 14.43 -0.86 -6.78
N LEU A 61 13.54 -1.40 -5.94
CA LEU A 61 13.22 -2.82 -5.84
C LEU A 61 11.91 -3.17 -6.58
N ASP A 62 11.38 -2.27 -7.42
CA ASP A 62 10.06 -2.43 -8.06
C ASP A 62 8.91 -2.61 -7.04
N ALA A 63 9.03 -2.00 -5.86
CA ALA A 63 7.99 -2.02 -4.84
C ALA A 63 7.07 -0.80 -4.90
N VAL A 64 5.77 -1.04 -4.67
CA VAL A 64 4.71 -0.04 -4.56
C VAL A 64 4.14 -0.08 -3.15
N VAL A 65 3.99 1.10 -2.54
CA VAL A 65 3.42 1.25 -1.20
C VAL A 65 2.02 1.85 -1.31
N ILE A 66 1.03 1.21 -0.68
CA ILE A 66 -0.38 1.60 -0.68
C ILE A 66 -0.85 1.73 0.78
N GLY A 67 -1.28 2.94 1.16
CA GLY A 67 -1.99 3.16 2.41
C GLY A 67 -3.49 2.95 2.23
N VAL A 68 -4.14 2.30 3.20
CA VAL A 68 -5.59 2.08 3.22
C VAL A 68 -6.15 2.56 4.56
N SER A 69 -7.12 3.47 4.52
CA SER A 69 -7.88 3.93 5.68
C SER A 69 -9.27 3.31 5.77
#